data_AF-A0A357GWL1-F1
#
_entry.id   AF-A0A357GWL1-F1
#
_cell.length_a   1.000
_cell.length_b   1.000
_cell.length_c   1.000
_cell.angle_alpha   90.00
_cell.angle_beta   90.00
_cell.angle_gamma   90.00
#
_symmetry.space_group_name_H-M   'P 1'
#
loop_
_entity.id
_entity.type
_entity.pdbx_description
1 polymer ?
#
loop_
_entity_poly.entity_id
_entity_poly.type
_entity_poly.pdbx_seq_one_letter_code
_entity_poly.pdbx_strand_id
1 'polypeptide(L)'
;MKQQKKNELVIYQTKNGAVKLRGDFSKETIWATQVQIAEIFQLERSVATKHIRNIFRDKELKSVSVCAKFAHTADDGKVYQVQFYNLEIILAVGYRASSKNTIRFRQWATQILHQHITRGFTINPEIVKNNYAEFQKAIDNLKSLLPAGSNIDHASVLELVSAFADTWMSLDAYDKGELSEKGTTKKSVVLTAEQLELALGEFKFSLKETEIFGLPRYKDAVAGIVGSVMQTFGGRSLYSTVEEKAAHLLYFFVKNHPFVDGNKRNGAFAFVWFLRKTGIFDKTKITPPALTAITLFVAESNPRDKDQVVRLVLRLLKK
;
A
#
# COMPACT_ATOMS: atom_id res chain seq x y z
N MET A 1 -12.88 13.32 35.07
CA MET A 1 -12.39 14.61 34.53
C MET A 1 -12.82 14.72 33.08
N LYS A 2 -13.58 15.76 32.71
CA LYS A 2 -14.06 15.98 31.33
C LYS A 2 -12.86 16.37 30.44
N GLN A 3 -12.48 15.53 29.49
CA GLN A 3 -11.52 15.91 28.44
C GLN A 3 -12.13 17.03 27.58
N GLN A 4 -11.58 18.24 27.68
CA GLN A 4 -11.84 19.31 26.71
C GLN A 4 -11.26 18.86 25.37
N LYS A 5 -12.12 18.47 24.42
CA LYS A 5 -11.72 18.30 23.02
C LYS A 5 -11.22 19.65 22.49
N LYS A 6 -9.91 19.79 22.30
CA LYS A 6 -9.28 20.88 21.55
C LYS A 6 -9.98 20.93 20.18
N ASN A 7 -10.63 22.04 19.85
CA ASN A 7 -11.06 22.29 18.47
C ASN A 7 -9.78 22.46 17.64
N GLU A 8 -9.40 21.43 16.90
CA GLU A 8 -8.16 21.37 16.13
C GLU A 8 -8.21 22.44 15.02
N LEU A 9 -7.34 23.43 15.13
CA LEU A 9 -7.31 24.63 14.29
C LEU A 9 -6.40 24.37 13.08
N VAL A 10 -6.89 24.63 11.87
CA VAL A 10 -6.10 24.54 10.63
C VAL A 10 -5.75 25.95 10.18
N ILE A 11 -4.45 26.27 10.06
CA ILE A 11 -3.98 27.59 9.65
C ILE A 11 -3.70 27.57 8.13
N TYR A 12 -4.45 28.35 7.36
CA TYR A 12 -4.25 28.54 5.92
C TYR A 12 -3.54 29.87 5.66
N GLN A 13 -2.36 29.86 5.04
CA GLN A 13 -1.63 31.09 4.72
C GLN A 13 -2.11 31.70 3.41
N THR A 14 -2.55 32.95 3.45
CA THR A 14 -2.80 33.78 2.26
C THR A 14 -1.72 34.86 2.16
N LYS A 15 -1.64 35.54 1.00
CA LYS A 15 -0.74 36.69 0.82
C LYS A 15 -1.00 37.85 1.79
N ASN A 16 -2.20 37.93 2.37
CA ASN A 16 -2.62 39.03 3.26
C ASN A 16 -2.57 38.64 4.74
N GLY A 17 -2.03 37.45 5.07
CA GLY A 17 -2.00 36.90 6.42
C GLY A 17 -2.58 35.49 6.49
N ALA A 18 -2.58 34.92 7.69
CA ALA A 18 -3.05 33.57 7.93
C ALA A 18 -4.55 33.54 8.29
N VAL A 19 -5.35 32.82 7.51
CA VAL A 19 -6.76 32.52 7.79
C VAL A 19 -6.81 31.28 8.68
N LYS A 20 -7.43 31.41 9.86
CA LYS A 20 -7.61 30.30 10.79
C LYS A 20 -8.94 29.59 10.52
N LEU A 21 -8.89 28.34 10.10
CA LEU A 21 -10.04 27.50 9.84
C LEU A 21 -10.23 26.49 10.96
N ARG A 22 -11.48 26.04 11.15
CA ARG A 22 -11.78 25.00 12.12
C ARG A 22 -11.67 23.63 11.45
N GLY A 23 -10.83 22.75 11.98
CA GLY A 23 -10.77 21.36 11.57
C GLY A 23 -11.83 20.52 12.28
N ASP A 24 -12.35 19.52 11.58
CA ASP A 24 -13.10 18.39 12.12
C ASP A 24 -12.54 17.12 11.51
N PHE A 25 -11.49 16.60 12.13
CA PHE A 25 -10.77 15.43 11.66
C PHE A 25 -11.58 14.14 11.82
N SER A 26 -12.61 14.13 12.68
CA SER A 26 -13.53 12.99 12.80
C SER A 26 -14.41 12.80 11.57
N LYS A 27 -14.63 13.88 10.82
CA LYS A 27 -15.38 13.90 9.56
C LYS A 27 -14.50 14.25 8.37
N GLU A 28 -13.18 14.21 8.56
CA GLU A 28 -12.18 14.52 7.53
C GLU A 28 -12.46 15.83 6.77
N THR A 29 -12.94 16.86 7.47
CA THR A 29 -13.33 18.14 6.85
C THR A 29 -12.78 19.33 7.60
N ILE A 30 -12.76 20.47 6.92
CA ILE A 30 -12.59 21.79 7.51
C ILE A 30 -13.89 22.57 7.41
N TRP A 31 -14.06 23.54 8.29
CA TRP A 31 -15.19 24.44 8.35
C TRP A 31 -14.71 25.88 8.18
N ALA A 32 -15.36 26.60 7.27
CA ALA A 32 -15.11 28.01 7.01
C ALA A 32 -16.41 28.81 7.08
N THR A 33 -16.34 30.02 7.61
CA THR A 33 -17.43 31.00 7.46
C THR A 33 -17.41 31.57 6.04
N GLN A 34 -18.51 32.21 5.65
CA GLN A 34 -18.59 32.91 4.36
C GLN A 34 -17.48 33.97 4.19
N VAL A 35 -17.12 34.66 5.28
CA VAL A 35 -16.07 35.69 5.28
C VAL A 35 -14.72 35.03 5.00
N GLN A 36 -14.43 33.93 5.67
CA GLN A 36 -13.18 33.18 5.47
C GLN A 36 -13.07 32.61 4.05
N ILE A 37 -14.18 32.12 3.46
CA ILE A 37 -14.20 31.67 2.06
C ILE A 37 -13.85 32.83 1.12
N ALA A 38 -14.41 34.02 1.38
CA ALA A 38 -14.12 35.22 0.60
C ALA A 38 -12.64 35.62 0.74
N GLU A 39 -12.06 35.54 1.94
CA GLU A 39 -10.64 35.82 2.19
C GLU A 39 -9.69 34.84 1.48
N ILE A 40 -9.95 33.53 1.58
CA ILE A 40 -9.15 32.48 0.93
C ILE A 40 -9.03 32.74 -0.57
N PHE A 41 -10.17 33.02 -1.21
CA PHE A 41 -10.25 33.20 -2.65
C PHE A 41 -10.10 34.65 -3.11
N GLN A 42 -9.85 35.60 -2.19
CA GLN A 42 -9.78 37.04 -2.45
C GLN A 42 -10.98 37.53 -3.28
N LEU A 43 -12.17 37.17 -2.82
CA LEU A 43 -13.45 37.58 -3.40
C LEU A 43 -14.11 38.60 -2.48
N GLU A 44 -15.01 39.40 -3.04
CA GLU A 44 -15.96 40.11 -2.19
C GLU A 44 -16.88 39.12 -1.47
N ARG A 45 -17.24 39.44 -0.22
CA ARG A 45 -18.15 38.63 0.59
C ARG A 45 -19.47 38.34 -0.13
N SER A 46 -20.00 39.32 -0.86
CA SER A 46 -21.23 39.25 -1.68
C SER A 46 -21.12 38.20 -2.79
N VAL A 47 -19.96 38.11 -3.45
CA VAL A 47 -19.67 37.15 -4.51
C VAL A 47 -19.61 35.73 -3.95
N ALA A 48 -18.96 35.53 -2.80
CA ALA A 48 -19.00 34.24 -2.10
C ALA A 48 -20.45 33.84 -1.73
N THR A 49 -21.29 34.79 -1.27
CA THR A 49 -22.73 34.51 -1.03
C THR A 49 -23.43 34.03 -2.27
N LYS A 50 -23.21 34.72 -3.40
CA LYS A 50 -23.84 34.41 -4.67
C LYS A 50 -23.49 33.00 -5.13
N HIS A 51 -22.22 32.61 -5.05
CA HIS A 51 -21.78 31.27 -5.43
C HIS A 51 -22.38 30.18 -4.53
N ILE A 52 -22.33 30.35 -3.21
CA ILE A 52 -22.93 29.40 -2.25
C ILE A 52 -24.43 29.22 -2.51
N ARG A 53 -25.16 30.33 -2.71
CA ARG A 53 -26.59 30.29 -3.03
C ARG A 53 -26.85 29.52 -4.33
N ASN A 54 -26.06 29.78 -5.37
CA ASN A 54 -26.19 29.09 -6.64
C ASN A 54 -25.88 27.59 -6.49
N ILE A 55 -24.88 27.20 -5.70
CA ILE A 55 -24.55 25.78 -5.46
C ILE A 55 -25.77 25.02 -4.93
N PHE A 56 -26.48 25.60 -3.96
CA PHE A 56 -27.69 24.99 -3.42
C PHE A 56 -28.86 25.02 -4.41
N ARG A 57 -29.06 26.14 -5.10
CA ARG A 57 -30.13 26.29 -6.10
C ARG A 57 -29.97 25.27 -7.23
N ASP A 58 -28.74 25.10 -7.72
CA ASP A 58 -28.40 24.20 -8.82
C ASP A 58 -28.33 22.73 -8.34
N LYS A 59 -28.55 22.47 -7.04
CA LYS A 59 -28.52 21.16 -6.39
C LYS A 59 -27.19 20.41 -6.56
N GLU A 60 -26.09 21.13 -6.74
CA GLU A 60 -24.73 20.53 -6.76
C GLU A 60 -24.41 19.92 -5.39
N LEU A 61 -24.84 20.57 -4.31
CA LEU A 61 -24.72 20.09 -2.94
C LEU A 61 -26.04 20.29 -2.17
N LYS A 62 -26.31 19.43 -1.18
CA LYS A 62 -27.50 19.53 -0.31
C LYS A 62 -27.14 20.27 0.97
N SER A 63 -27.90 21.32 1.33
CA SER A 63 -27.55 22.21 2.46
C SER A 63 -27.42 21.51 3.81
N VAL A 64 -28.20 20.46 4.06
CA VAL A 64 -28.23 19.77 5.37
C VAL A 64 -26.90 19.05 5.70
N SER A 65 -26.15 18.61 4.69
CA SER A 65 -24.89 17.88 4.88
C SER A 65 -23.65 18.78 4.97
N VAL A 66 -23.73 19.99 4.41
CA VAL A 66 -22.56 20.86 4.19
C VAL A 66 -22.56 22.16 5.00
N CYS A 67 -23.62 22.40 5.77
CA CYS A 67 -23.82 23.61 6.56
C CYS A 67 -24.00 23.28 8.05
N ALA A 68 -23.28 23.99 8.92
CA ALA A 68 -23.46 23.90 10.37
C ALA A 68 -23.54 25.29 11.00
N LYS A 69 -24.40 25.46 12.02
CA LYS A 69 -24.41 26.67 12.85
C LYS A 69 -23.59 26.42 14.11
N PHE A 70 -22.60 27.28 14.35
CA PHE A 70 -21.81 27.23 15.57
C PHE A 70 -22.03 28.52 16.37
N ALA A 71 -22.17 28.37 17.69
CA ALA A 71 -22.19 29.49 18.61
C ALA A 71 -20.82 30.20 18.59
N HIS A 72 -20.83 31.50 18.34
CA HIS A 72 -19.67 32.37 18.38
C HIS A 72 -19.95 33.51 19.36
N THR A 73 -19.17 33.58 20.43
CA THR A 73 -19.21 34.71 21.37
C THR A 73 -18.38 35.84 20.79
N ALA A 74 -19.01 36.97 20.49
CA ALA A 74 -18.29 38.17 20.05
C ALA A 74 -17.66 38.90 21.26
N ASP A 75 -16.77 39.86 20.98
CA ASP A 75 -16.05 40.63 22.01
C ASP A 75 -16.99 41.46 22.90
N ASP A 76 -18.25 41.66 22.49
CA ASP A 76 -19.33 42.29 23.24
C ASP A 76 -20.04 41.34 24.23
N GLY A 77 -19.56 40.09 24.37
CA GLY A 77 -20.12 39.07 25.25
C GLY A 77 -21.39 38.39 24.73
N LYS A 78 -21.91 38.78 23.55
CA LYS A 78 -23.11 38.18 22.96
C LYS A 78 -22.77 36.95 22.12
N VAL A 79 -23.62 35.93 22.24
CA VAL A 79 -23.48 34.68 21.49
C VAL A 79 -24.33 34.75 20.22
N TYR A 80 -23.68 34.74 19.07
CA TYR A 80 -24.33 34.70 17.76
C TYR A 80 -24.21 33.31 17.15
N GLN A 81 -25.25 32.87 16.43
CA GLN A 81 -25.18 31.66 15.62
C GLN A 81 -24.59 31.99 14.26
N VAL A 82 -23.35 31.58 14.01
CA VAL A 82 -22.66 31.83 12.75
C VAL A 82 -22.75 30.59 11.86
N GLN A 83 -23.05 30.80 10.59
CA GLN A 83 -23.12 29.75 9.58
C GLN A 83 -21.72 29.40 9.07
N PHE A 84 -21.37 28.12 9.14
CA PHE A 84 -20.17 27.54 8.59
C PHE A 84 -20.50 26.57 7.47
N TYR A 85 -19.55 26.44 6.56
CA TYR A 85 -19.60 25.60 5.38
C TYR A 85 -18.41 24.64 5.38
N ASN A 86 -18.66 23.38 5.02
CA ASN A 86 -17.64 22.33 5.01
C ASN A 86 -16.70 22.45 3.80
N LEU A 87 -15.73 21.54 3.70
CA LEU A 87 -14.76 21.51 2.61
C LEU A 87 -15.41 21.45 1.23
N GLU A 88 -16.49 20.69 1.05
CA GLU A 88 -17.16 20.54 -0.25
C GLU A 88 -17.67 21.88 -0.80
N ILE A 89 -18.28 22.71 0.05
CA ILE A 89 -18.71 24.05 -0.35
C ILE A 89 -17.52 24.95 -0.68
N ILE A 90 -16.44 24.88 0.11
CA ILE A 90 -15.22 25.66 -0.14
C ILE A 90 -14.65 25.32 -1.53
N LEU A 91 -14.54 24.02 -1.84
CA LEU A 91 -14.07 23.54 -3.14
C LEU A 91 -15.00 24.01 -4.27
N ALA A 92 -16.32 23.81 -4.14
CA ALA A 92 -17.30 24.20 -5.14
C ALA A 92 -17.27 25.71 -5.45
N VAL A 93 -17.11 26.56 -4.43
CA VAL A 93 -16.91 28.01 -4.63
C VAL A 93 -15.61 28.29 -5.38
N GLY A 94 -14.51 27.61 -5.02
CA GLY A 94 -13.21 27.74 -5.71
C GLY A 94 -13.27 27.37 -7.20
N TYR A 95 -14.09 26.39 -7.57
CA TYR A 95 -14.31 26.02 -8.97
C TYR A 95 -15.20 27.02 -9.73
N ARG A 96 -16.22 27.59 -9.07
CA ARG A 96 -17.19 28.51 -9.71
C ARG A 96 -16.73 29.96 -9.81
N ALA A 97 -15.89 30.43 -8.88
CA ALA A 97 -15.51 31.83 -8.80
C ALA A 97 -14.35 32.19 -9.75
N SER A 98 -14.27 33.46 -10.15
CA SER A 98 -13.25 33.98 -11.07
C SER A 98 -12.39 35.06 -10.40
N SER A 99 -11.30 34.63 -9.76
CA SER A 99 -10.25 35.49 -9.22
C SER A 99 -8.87 34.88 -9.50
N LYS A 100 -7.81 35.66 -9.32
CA LYS A 100 -6.43 35.14 -9.44
C LYS A 100 -6.18 33.97 -8.48
N ASN A 101 -6.75 34.00 -7.28
CA ASN A 101 -6.61 32.92 -6.31
C ASN A 101 -7.45 31.70 -6.68
N THR A 102 -8.64 31.85 -7.26
CA THR A 102 -9.43 30.70 -7.70
C THR A 102 -8.80 30.01 -8.90
N ILE A 103 -8.15 30.76 -9.80
CA ILE A 103 -7.36 30.18 -10.89
C ILE A 103 -6.20 29.35 -10.34
N ARG A 104 -5.43 29.90 -9.40
CA ARG A 104 -4.32 29.18 -8.75
C ARG A 104 -4.81 27.94 -7.99
N PHE A 105 -5.93 28.07 -7.28
CA PHE A 105 -6.58 26.96 -6.62
C PHE A 105 -6.95 25.85 -7.61
N ARG A 106 -7.57 26.18 -8.75
CA ARG A 106 -7.90 25.19 -9.78
C ARG A 106 -6.67 24.55 -10.39
N GLN A 107 -5.61 25.32 -10.68
CA GLN A 107 -4.34 24.77 -11.16
C GLN A 107 -3.75 23.77 -10.16
N TRP A 108 -3.69 24.14 -8.88
CA TRP A 108 -3.25 23.27 -7.81
C TRP A 108 -4.14 22.01 -7.69
N ALA A 109 -5.47 22.17 -7.62
CA ALA A 109 -6.39 21.06 -7.49
C ALA A 109 -6.30 20.09 -8.68
N THR A 110 -6.17 20.60 -9.90
CA THR A 110 -5.95 19.79 -11.10
C THR A 110 -4.63 19.02 -11.04
N GLN A 111 -3.54 19.62 -10.55
CA GLN A 111 -2.26 18.93 -10.36
C GLN A 111 -2.37 17.81 -9.33
N ILE A 112 -3.05 18.08 -8.21
CA ILE A 112 -3.30 17.08 -7.16
C ILE A 112 -4.12 15.90 -7.70
N LEU A 113 -5.21 16.20 -8.42
CA LEU A 113 -6.07 15.17 -9.02
C LEU A 113 -5.32 14.37 -10.08
N HIS A 114 -4.54 15.04 -10.94
CA HIS A 114 -3.69 14.38 -11.92
C HIS A 114 -2.69 13.45 -11.25
N GLN A 115 -2.00 13.91 -10.19
CA GLN A 115 -1.07 13.08 -9.43
C GLN A 115 -1.78 11.85 -8.84
N HIS A 116 -2.95 12.06 -8.23
CA HIS A 116 -3.73 10.98 -7.64
C HIS A 116 -4.13 9.93 -8.67
N ILE A 117 -4.67 10.37 -9.82
CA ILE A 117 -5.15 9.47 -10.88
C ILE A 117 -3.97 8.74 -11.55
N THR A 118 -2.86 9.44 -11.81
CA THR A 118 -1.73 8.85 -12.55
C THR A 118 -0.80 8.00 -11.68
N ARG A 119 -0.70 8.28 -10.38
CA ARG A 119 0.22 7.58 -9.45
C ARG A 119 -0.50 6.73 -8.40
N GLY A 120 -1.82 6.81 -8.30
CA GLY A 120 -2.62 6.13 -7.28
C GLY A 120 -2.62 6.80 -5.91
N PHE A 121 -1.81 7.84 -5.70
CA PHE A 121 -1.72 8.56 -4.43
C PHE A 121 -1.23 10.01 -4.62
N THR A 122 -1.48 10.85 -3.61
CA THR A 122 -0.99 12.23 -3.54
C THR A 122 -0.22 12.43 -2.24
N ILE A 123 0.97 13.04 -2.31
CA ILE A 123 1.76 13.43 -1.14
C ILE A 123 1.80 14.95 -1.09
N ASN A 124 1.65 15.51 0.12
CA ASN A 124 1.98 16.90 0.38
C ASN A 124 3.39 16.99 0.99
N PRO A 125 4.43 17.36 0.19
CA PRO A 125 5.81 17.32 0.65
C PRO A 125 6.09 18.27 1.81
N GLU A 126 5.42 19.41 1.86
CA GLU A 126 5.60 20.40 2.93
C GLU A 126 5.04 19.90 4.26
N ILE A 127 3.90 19.19 4.25
CA ILE A 127 3.38 18.55 5.48
C ILE A 127 4.35 17.46 5.95
N VAL A 128 4.87 16.63 5.04
CA VAL A 128 5.85 15.60 5.37
C VAL A 128 7.13 16.21 5.94
N LYS A 129 7.62 17.30 5.34
CA LYS A 129 8.81 18.01 5.81
C LYS A 129 8.60 18.65 7.18
N ASN A 130 7.45 19.28 7.41
CA ASN A 130 7.16 19.97 8.67
C ASN A 130 6.78 19.02 9.81
N ASN A 131 6.23 17.86 9.49
CA ASN A 131 5.91 16.79 10.46
C ASN A 131 6.81 15.57 10.25
N TYR A 132 8.06 15.80 9.87
CA TYR A 132 8.99 14.73 9.49
C TYR A 132 9.21 13.72 10.62
N ALA A 133 9.19 14.17 11.88
CA ALA A 133 9.31 13.29 13.03
C ALA A 133 8.11 12.34 13.18
N GLU A 134 6.88 12.82 12.98
CA GLU A 134 5.68 11.96 13.01
C GLU A 134 5.62 11.03 11.80
N PHE A 135 6.03 11.53 10.63
CA PHE A 135 6.17 10.70 9.44
C PHE A 135 7.21 9.60 9.65
N GLN A 136 8.40 9.93 10.17
CA GLN A 136 9.41 8.93 10.54
C GLN A 136 8.88 7.95 11.57
N LYS A 137 8.12 8.39 12.57
CA LYS A 137 7.49 7.50 13.55
C LYS A 137 6.45 6.56 12.91
N ALA A 138 5.67 7.03 11.94
CA ALA A 138 4.76 6.16 11.18
C ALA A 138 5.54 5.13 10.35
N ILE A 139 6.64 5.54 9.75
CA ILE A 139 7.57 4.64 9.04
C ILE A 139 8.24 3.67 10.02
N ASP A 140 8.62 4.09 11.22
CA ASP A 140 9.25 3.25 12.24
C ASP A 140 8.26 2.28 12.87
N ASN A 141 6.98 2.66 13.00
CA ASN A 141 5.90 1.74 13.34
C ASN A 141 5.68 0.71 12.23
N LEU A 142 5.74 1.13 10.97
CA LEU A 142 5.74 0.19 9.85
C LEU A 142 6.95 -0.76 9.91
N LYS A 143 8.14 -0.25 10.28
CA LYS A 143 9.34 -1.08 10.48
C LYS A 143 9.22 -2.01 11.68
N SER A 144 8.54 -1.63 12.76
CA SER A 144 8.37 -2.50 13.94
C SER A 144 7.38 -3.63 13.71
N LEU A 145 6.52 -3.50 12.70
CA LEU A 145 5.70 -4.59 12.16
C LEU A 145 6.51 -5.53 11.25
N LEU A 146 7.73 -5.14 10.86
CA LEU A 146 8.68 -6.02 10.17
C LEU A 146 9.49 -6.81 11.22
N PRO A 147 9.83 -8.09 10.94
CA PRO A 147 10.55 -8.93 11.88
C PRO A 147 11.89 -8.30 12.30
N ALA A 148 12.09 -8.19 13.62
CA ALA A 148 13.25 -7.54 14.22
C ALA A 148 14.55 -8.32 13.90
N GLY A 149 15.51 -7.64 13.26
CA GLY A 149 16.85 -8.20 13.01
C GLY A 149 17.42 -7.99 11.60
N SER A 150 16.72 -7.29 10.71
CA SER A 150 17.16 -7.09 9.32
C SER A 150 17.62 -5.65 9.07
N ASN A 151 18.90 -5.48 8.69
CA ASN A 151 19.44 -4.25 8.12
C ASN A 151 18.86 -4.07 6.70
N ILE A 152 17.60 -3.64 6.61
CA ILE A 152 16.94 -3.39 5.33
C ILE A 152 17.11 -1.92 4.96
N ASP A 153 17.73 -1.67 3.80
CA ASP A 153 17.88 -0.34 3.22
C ASP A 153 16.50 0.33 2.98
N HIS A 154 16.44 1.65 3.16
CA HIS A 154 15.23 2.45 3.03
C HIS A 154 14.58 2.33 1.65
N ALA A 155 15.39 2.19 0.59
CA ALA A 155 14.89 1.96 -0.76
C ALA A 155 14.26 0.56 -0.90
N SER A 156 14.84 -0.45 -0.24
CA SER A 156 14.34 -1.82 -0.24
C SER A 156 13.01 -1.96 0.52
N VAL A 157 12.82 -1.24 1.63
CA VAL A 157 11.53 -1.21 2.35
C VAL A 157 10.46 -0.53 1.51
N LEU A 158 10.79 0.59 0.85
CA LEU A 158 9.82 1.32 0.02
C LEU A 158 9.48 0.55 -1.26
N GLU A 159 10.43 -0.13 -1.89
CA GLU A 159 10.16 -1.03 -3.01
C GLU A 159 9.32 -2.24 -2.58
N LEU A 160 9.55 -2.76 -1.36
CA LEU A 160 8.76 -3.84 -0.80
C LEU A 160 7.32 -3.39 -0.51
N VAL A 161 7.14 -2.24 0.14
CA VAL A 161 5.82 -1.63 0.37
C VAL A 161 5.11 -1.32 -0.94
N SER A 162 5.82 -0.83 -1.96
CA SER A 162 5.28 -0.54 -3.29
C SER A 162 4.89 -1.82 -4.04
N ALA A 163 5.75 -2.85 -4.03
CA ALA A 163 5.49 -4.15 -4.63
C ALA A 163 4.35 -4.91 -3.94
N PHE A 164 4.09 -4.62 -2.67
CA PHE A 164 2.97 -5.16 -1.91
C PHE A 164 1.77 -4.22 -1.81
N ALA A 165 1.78 -3.03 -2.40
CA ALA A 165 0.68 -2.08 -2.30
C ALA A 165 -0.61 -2.61 -2.96
N ASP A 166 -0.49 -3.25 -4.12
CA ASP A 166 -1.61 -3.95 -4.77
C ASP A 166 -2.04 -5.20 -3.98
N THR A 167 -1.10 -5.79 -3.25
CA THR A 167 -1.33 -6.89 -2.30
C THR A 167 -1.93 -6.38 -0.99
N TRP A 168 -1.88 -5.07 -0.68
CA TRP A 168 -2.42 -4.46 0.54
C TRP A 168 -3.95 -4.42 0.52
N MET A 169 -4.56 -4.27 -0.66
CA MET A 169 -5.99 -4.55 -0.84
C MET A 169 -6.32 -6.05 -0.62
N SER A 170 -5.31 -6.92 -0.73
CA SER A 170 -5.41 -8.34 -0.38
C SER A 170 -4.95 -8.65 1.06
N LEU A 171 -4.41 -7.68 1.82
CA LEU A 171 -4.03 -7.87 3.22
C LEU A 171 -5.23 -7.85 4.15
N ASP A 172 -6.25 -7.03 3.85
CA ASP A 172 -7.56 -7.15 4.53
C ASP A 172 -8.20 -8.53 4.28
N ALA A 173 -8.04 -9.07 3.06
CA ALA A 173 -8.44 -10.45 2.74
C ALA A 173 -7.52 -11.51 3.35
N TYR A 174 -6.25 -11.20 3.64
CA TYR A 174 -5.32 -12.08 4.36
C TYR A 174 -5.71 -12.15 5.84
N ASP A 175 -5.93 -10.99 6.47
CA ASP A 175 -6.36 -10.86 7.87
C ASP A 175 -7.74 -11.50 8.11
N LYS A 176 -8.62 -11.48 7.10
CA LYS A 176 -9.95 -12.12 7.12
C LYS A 176 -9.96 -13.57 6.61
N GLY A 177 -8.84 -14.07 6.08
CA GLY A 177 -8.74 -15.44 5.53
C GLY A 177 -9.48 -15.69 4.20
N GLU A 178 -9.84 -14.64 3.46
CA GLU A 178 -10.67 -14.68 2.24
C GLU A 178 -9.86 -14.82 0.93
N LEU A 179 -8.56 -15.13 1.03
CA LEU A 179 -7.70 -15.30 -0.15
C LEU A 179 -8.09 -16.53 -0.98
N SER A 180 -8.40 -16.32 -2.26
CA SER A 180 -8.65 -17.38 -3.25
C SER A 180 -7.56 -18.46 -3.23
N GLU A 181 -7.97 -19.72 -3.11
CA GLU A 181 -7.07 -20.84 -2.82
C GLU A 181 -6.31 -21.44 -4.01
N LYS A 182 -6.63 -21.09 -5.26
CA LYS A 182 -6.14 -21.84 -6.44
C LYS A 182 -5.47 -20.99 -7.51
N GLY A 183 -4.38 -21.53 -8.06
CA GLY A 183 -3.74 -21.07 -9.29
C GLY A 183 -4.63 -21.27 -10.52
N THR A 184 -4.20 -20.76 -11.67
CA THR A 184 -5.00 -20.80 -12.91
C THR A 184 -4.51 -21.83 -13.92
N THR A 185 -3.24 -22.24 -13.84
CA THR A 185 -2.60 -23.04 -14.89
C THR A 185 -2.55 -24.52 -14.53
N LYS A 186 -3.43 -25.34 -15.14
CA LYS A 186 -3.52 -26.80 -14.92
C LYS A 186 -2.59 -27.66 -15.80
N LYS A 187 -1.60 -27.06 -16.47
CA LYS A 187 -0.69 -27.80 -17.36
C LYS A 187 0.06 -28.88 -16.57
N SER A 188 0.00 -30.13 -17.03
CA SER A 188 0.80 -31.21 -16.45
C SER A 188 2.28 -30.96 -16.76
N VAL A 189 3.02 -30.47 -15.78
CA VAL A 189 4.47 -30.29 -15.88
C VAL A 189 5.15 -31.26 -14.94
N VAL A 190 6.06 -32.06 -15.51
CA VAL A 190 6.94 -32.96 -14.77
C VAL A 190 8.20 -32.19 -14.39
N LEU A 191 8.49 -32.15 -13.10
CA LEU A 191 9.76 -31.72 -12.54
C LEU A 191 10.41 -32.92 -11.89
N THR A 192 11.64 -33.24 -12.28
CA THR A 192 12.44 -34.26 -11.59
C THR A 192 13.50 -33.61 -10.71
N ALA A 193 13.98 -34.36 -9.72
CA ALA A 193 15.01 -33.91 -8.80
C ALA A 193 16.31 -33.59 -9.55
N GLU A 194 16.70 -34.46 -10.47
CA GLU A 194 17.93 -34.37 -11.26
C GLU A 194 17.97 -33.09 -12.10
N GLN A 195 16.82 -32.70 -12.69
CA GLN A 195 16.72 -31.48 -13.46
C GLN A 195 16.93 -30.23 -12.59
N LEU A 196 16.39 -30.23 -11.37
CA LEU A 196 16.54 -29.11 -10.46
C LEU A 196 17.93 -29.06 -9.84
N GLU A 197 18.51 -30.22 -9.48
CA GLU A 197 19.88 -30.33 -8.97
C GLU A 197 20.91 -29.83 -10.00
N LEU A 198 20.75 -30.21 -11.28
CA LEU A 198 21.59 -29.69 -12.36
C LEU A 198 21.50 -28.16 -12.44
N ALA A 199 20.29 -27.61 -12.45
CA ALA A 199 20.07 -26.17 -12.51
C ALA A 199 20.66 -25.41 -11.30
N LEU A 200 20.54 -25.99 -10.10
CA LEU A 200 21.14 -25.44 -8.87
C LEU A 200 22.67 -25.49 -8.89
N GLY A 201 23.25 -26.55 -9.48
CA GLY A 201 24.69 -26.67 -9.71
C GLY A 201 25.22 -25.60 -10.66
N GLU A 202 24.55 -25.39 -11.80
CA GLU A 202 24.87 -24.31 -12.75
C GLU A 202 24.74 -22.93 -12.10
N PHE A 203 23.69 -22.73 -11.31
CA PHE A 203 23.48 -21.50 -10.55
C PHE A 203 24.62 -21.25 -9.56
N LYS A 204 25.00 -22.23 -8.75
CA LYS A 204 26.14 -22.13 -7.82
C LYS A 204 27.42 -21.75 -8.56
N PHE A 205 27.70 -22.40 -9.70
CA PHE A 205 28.88 -22.10 -10.51
C PHE A 205 28.87 -20.65 -11.02
N SER A 206 27.71 -20.17 -11.46
CA SER A 206 27.55 -18.79 -11.97
C SER A 206 27.81 -17.71 -10.91
N LEU A 207 27.58 -18.01 -9.63
CA LEU A 207 27.73 -17.05 -8.53
C LEU A 207 29.15 -16.91 -8.00
N LYS A 208 30.07 -17.84 -8.35
CA LYS A 208 31.42 -17.94 -7.77
C LYS A 208 31.41 -17.95 -6.22
N GLU A 209 30.42 -18.61 -5.64
CA GLU A 209 30.21 -18.68 -4.19
C GLU A 209 31.12 -19.71 -3.50
N THR A 210 31.13 -19.66 -2.17
CA THR A 210 31.90 -20.59 -1.33
C THR A 210 31.46 -22.04 -1.48
N GLU A 211 32.34 -22.99 -1.13
CA GLU A 211 32.05 -24.43 -1.23
C GLU A 211 30.84 -24.87 -0.41
N ILE A 212 30.59 -24.23 0.75
CA ILE A 212 29.46 -24.53 1.64
C ILE A 212 28.09 -24.07 1.10
N PHE A 213 28.07 -23.14 0.14
CA PHE A 213 26.84 -22.65 -0.46
C PHE A 213 26.18 -23.76 -1.29
N GLY A 214 24.90 -24.05 -1.02
CA GLY A 214 24.16 -25.09 -1.74
C GLY A 214 24.63 -26.52 -1.43
N LEU A 215 25.44 -26.72 -0.39
CA LEU A 215 25.84 -28.06 0.05
C LEU A 215 24.65 -28.76 0.76
N PRO A 216 24.15 -29.91 0.28
CA PRO A 216 23.02 -30.61 0.91
C PRO A 216 23.33 -31.04 2.35
N ARG A 217 22.38 -30.87 3.28
CA ARG A 217 22.52 -31.32 4.67
C ARG A 217 22.35 -32.82 4.84
N TYR A 218 21.60 -33.44 3.94
CA TYR A 218 21.31 -34.86 3.94
C TYR A 218 21.19 -35.36 2.51
N LYS A 219 21.35 -36.66 2.33
CA LYS A 219 21.19 -37.32 1.03
C LYS A 219 19.77 -37.08 0.52
N ASP A 220 19.63 -36.84 -0.79
CA ASP A 220 18.34 -36.65 -1.46
C ASP A 220 17.54 -35.41 -0.99
N ALA A 221 18.21 -34.38 -0.46
CA ALA A 221 17.55 -33.18 0.07
C ALA A 221 16.67 -32.45 -0.96
N VAL A 222 17.14 -32.30 -2.21
CA VAL A 222 16.37 -31.70 -3.29
C VAL A 222 15.27 -32.65 -3.76
N ALA A 223 15.58 -33.94 -3.88
CA ALA A 223 14.61 -34.95 -4.28
C ALA A 223 13.42 -35.05 -3.31
N GLY A 224 13.65 -34.92 -1.99
CA GLY A 224 12.57 -34.89 -1.00
C GLY A 224 11.62 -33.70 -1.17
N ILE A 225 12.16 -32.52 -1.51
CA ILE A 225 11.35 -31.33 -1.80
C ILE A 225 10.57 -31.51 -3.10
N VAL A 226 11.24 -31.92 -4.17
CA VAL A 226 10.59 -32.15 -5.48
C VAL A 226 9.50 -33.20 -5.37
N GLY A 227 9.77 -34.32 -4.67
CA GLY A 227 8.80 -35.36 -4.37
C GLY A 227 7.58 -34.81 -3.63
N SER A 228 7.80 -34.00 -2.59
CA SER A 228 6.70 -33.37 -1.82
C SER A 228 5.84 -32.43 -2.67
N VAL A 229 6.43 -31.77 -3.67
CA VAL A 229 5.71 -30.86 -4.58
C VAL A 229 5.00 -31.61 -5.71
N MET A 230 5.60 -32.69 -6.22
CA MET A 230 5.10 -33.42 -7.37
C MET A 230 4.24 -34.64 -7.01
N GLN A 231 4.07 -34.94 -5.71
CA GLN A 231 3.31 -36.08 -5.23
C GLN A 231 1.84 -36.07 -5.67
N THR A 232 1.27 -37.28 -5.68
CA THR A 232 -0.14 -37.53 -5.98
C THR A 232 -0.78 -38.31 -4.85
N PHE A 233 -2.05 -38.03 -4.57
CA PHE A 233 -2.88 -38.74 -3.61
C PHE A 233 -4.21 -39.12 -4.27
N GLY A 234 -4.60 -40.40 -4.21
CA GLY A 234 -5.82 -40.88 -4.87
C GLY A 234 -5.84 -40.63 -6.39
N GLY A 235 -4.68 -40.70 -7.06
CA GLY A 235 -4.53 -40.44 -8.50
C GLY A 235 -4.60 -38.97 -8.91
N ARG A 236 -4.68 -38.03 -7.95
CA ARG A 236 -4.70 -36.58 -8.20
C ARG A 236 -3.44 -35.93 -7.64
N SER A 237 -2.89 -34.95 -8.36
CA SER A 237 -1.73 -34.19 -7.85
C SER A 237 -2.14 -33.39 -6.61
N LEU A 238 -1.30 -33.42 -5.57
CA LEU A 238 -1.55 -32.67 -4.33
C LEU A 238 -1.62 -31.16 -4.60
N TYR A 239 -0.74 -30.66 -5.48
CA TYR A 239 -0.74 -29.28 -5.96
C TYR A 239 -1.12 -29.29 -7.44
N SER A 240 -2.34 -28.83 -7.72
CA SER A 240 -3.02 -29.03 -9.00
C SER A 240 -2.56 -28.09 -10.11
N THR A 241 -1.93 -26.98 -9.75
CA THR A 241 -1.52 -25.92 -10.67
C THR A 241 -0.03 -25.65 -10.65
N VAL A 242 0.48 -25.05 -11.72
CA VAL A 242 1.88 -24.65 -11.82
C VAL A 242 2.23 -23.61 -10.74
N GLU A 243 1.32 -22.67 -10.50
CA GLU A 243 1.48 -21.62 -9.49
C GLU A 243 1.59 -22.21 -8.08
N GLU A 244 0.74 -23.21 -7.74
CA GLU A 244 0.81 -23.91 -6.45
C GLU A 244 2.13 -24.66 -6.29
N LYS A 245 2.59 -25.34 -7.34
CA LYS A 245 3.86 -26.06 -7.33
C LYS A 245 5.05 -25.10 -7.16
N ALA A 246 5.02 -23.95 -7.85
CA ALA A 246 6.05 -22.92 -7.71
C ALA A 246 6.08 -22.36 -6.28
N ALA A 247 4.93 -21.96 -5.75
CA ALA A 247 4.82 -21.40 -4.40
C ALA A 247 5.33 -22.39 -3.32
N HIS A 248 5.00 -23.68 -3.45
CA HIS A 248 5.48 -24.71 -2.53
C HIS A 248 6.98 -25.02 -2.70
N LEU A 249 7.54 -24.96 -3.92
CA LEU A 249 8.99 -25.05 -4.11
C LEU A 249 9.70 -23.95 -3.33
N LEU A 250 9.27 -22.70 -3.48
CA LEU A 250 9.83 -21.58 -2.72
C LEU A 250 9.72 -21.84 -1.21
N TYR A 251 8.52 -22.19 -0.73
CA TYR A 251 8.25 -22.43 0.67
C TYR A 251 9.15 -23.52 1.27
N PHE A 252 9.23 -24.68 0.63
CA PHE A 252 9.98 -25.82 1.17
C PHE A 252 11.49 -25.64 1.10
N PHE A 253 12.05 -25.04 0.05
CA PHE A 253 13.48 -24.73 0.04
C PHE A 253 13.87 -23.74 1.14
N VAL A 254 13.00 -22.76 1.42
CA VAL A 254 13.28 -21.76 2.45
C VAL A 254 13.08 -22.33 3.85
N LYS A 255 11.99 -23.06 4.12
CA LYS A 255 11.62 -23.55 5.46
C LYS A 255 12.27 -24.86 5.87
N ASN A 256 12.49 -25.79 4.93
CA ASN A 256 13.05 -27.09 5.28
C ASN A 256 14.58 -27.05 5.39
N HIS A 257 15.20 -25.93 4.98
CA HIS A 257 16.64 -25.72 5.01
C HIS A 257 17.45 -26.92 4.46
N PRO A 258 17.21 -27.36 3.20
CA PRO A 258 17.86 -28.54 2.63
C PRO A 258 19.38 -28.41 2.51
N PHE A 259 19.92 -27.19 2.52
CA PHE A 259 21.34 -26.89 2.39
C PHE A 259 21.95 -26.34 3.67
N VAL A 260 23.27 -26.51 3.82
CA VAL A 260 24.07 -25.92 4.90
C VAL A 260 23.93 -24.40 4.87
N ASP A 261 24.20 -23.79 3.71
CA ASP A 261 23.96 -22.37 3.43
C ASP A 261 23.24 -22.16 2.08
N GLY A 262 22.62 -20.99 1.92
CA GLY A 262 22.04 -20.55 0.65
C GLY A 262 20.58 -20.95 0.44
N ASN A 263 19.88 -21.46 1.45
CA ASN A 263 18.49 -21.93 1.35
C ASN A 263 17.53 -20.89 0.73
N LYS A 264 17.61 -19.63 1.18
CA LYS A 264 16.81 -18.53 0.63
C LYS A 264 17.10 -18.28 -0.85
N ARG A 265 18.38 -18.19 -1.21
CA ARG A 265 18.85 -17.91 -2.59
C ARG A 265 18.52 -19.06 -3.54
N ASN A 266 18.74 -20.30 -3.12
CA ASN A 266 18.39 -21.49 -3.89
C ASN A 266 16.87 -21.69 -4.01
N GLY A 267 16.09 -21.35 -2.99
CA GLY A 267 14.63 -21.37 -3.07
C GLY A 267 14.07 -20.33 -4.04
N ALA A 268 14.58 -19.10 -3.99
CA ALA A 268 14.24 -18.04 -4.94
C ALA A 268 14.62 -18.42 -6.38
N PHE A 269 15.80 -19.02 -6.57
CA PHE A 269 16.22 -19.54 -7.87
C PHE A 269 15.29 -20.66 -8.36
N ALA A 270 15.01 -21.68 -7.55
CA ALA A 270 14.14 -22.80 -7.91
C ALA A 270 12.74 -22.32 -8.31
N PHE A 271 12.21 -21.33 -7.59
CA PHE A 271 10.95 -20.66 -7.92
C PHE A 271 10.97 -20.03 -9.32
N VAL A 272 11.91 -19.12 -9.59
CA VAL A 272 12.02 -18.44 -10.89
C VAL A 272 12.31 -19.41 -12.02
N TRP A 273 13.23 -20.35 -11.81
CA TRP A 273 13.59 -21.36 -12.78
C TRP A 273 12.38 -22.22 -13.17
N PHE A 274 11.55 -22.63 -12.20
CA PHE A 274 10.35 -23.41 -12.46
C PHE A 274 9.28 -22.60 -13.21
N LEU A 275 9.06 -21.33 -12.85
CA LEU A 275 8.16 -20.44 -13.59
C LEU A 275 8.61 -20.23 -15.05
N ARG A 276 9.93 -20.12 -15.29
CA ARG A 276 10.48 -20.01 -16.65
C ARG A 276 10.29 -21.29 -17.45
N LYS A 277 10.61 -22.43 -16.85
CA LYS A 277 10.44 -23.76 -17.45
C LYS A 277 9.00 -24.03 -17.87
N THR A 278 8.05 -23.52 -17.08
CA THR A 278 6.62 -23.72 -17.31
C THR A 278 6.01 -22.67 -18.25
N GLY A 279 6.75 -21.61 -18.58
CA GLY A 279 6.34 -20.54 -19.50
C GLY A 279 5.42 -19.49 -18.89
N ILE A 280 5.29 -19.43 -17.56
CA ILE A 280 4.42 -18.47 -16.87
C ILE A 280 5.19 -17.39 -16.11
N PHE A 281 6.53 -17.34 -16.26
CA PHE A 281 7.34 -16.30 -15.66
C PHE A 281 7.01 -14.92 -16.25
N ASP A 282 6.54 -14.01 -15.40
CA ASP A 282 6.26 -12.63 -15.75
C ASP A 282 7.25 -11.69 -15.02
N LYS A 283 8.12 -11.04 -15.79
CA LYS A 283 9.13 -10.11 -15.29
C LYS A 283 8.55 -8.83 -14.67
N THR A 284 7.29 -8.50 -14.97
CA THR A 284 6.61 -7.33 -14.41
C THR A 284 6.05 -7.60 -13.01
N LYS A 285 5.70 -8.87 -12.73
CA LYS A 285 5.20 -9.32 -11.43
C LYS A 285 6.31 -9.84 -10.51
N ILE A 286 7.24 -10.61 -11.06
CA ILE A 286 8.37 -11.18 -10.33
C ILE A 286 9.63 -10.35 -10.60
N THR A 287 9.60 -9.11 -10.10
CA THR A 287 10.76 -8.21 -10.12
C THR A 287 11.80 -8.67 -9.08
N PRO A 288 13.09 -8.29 -9.21
CA PRO A 288 14.09 -8.62 -8.20
C PRO A 288 13.72 -8.19 -6.77
N PRO A 289 13.13 -7.00 -6.54
CA PRO A 289 12.63 -6.62 -5.22
C PRO A 289 11.47 -7.50 -4.74
N ALA A 290 10.48 -7.78 -5.60
CA ALA A 290 9.35 -8.64 -5.24
C ALA A 290 9.80 -10.07 -4.88
N LEU A 291 10.73 -10.64 -5.65
CA LEU A 291 11.31 -11.95 -5.37
C LEU A 291 12.06 -11.98 -4.03
N THR A 292 12.83 -10.93 -3.75
CA THR A 292 13.56 -10.78 -2.47
C THR A 292 12.56 -10.72 -1.32
N ALA A 293 11.54 -9.88 -1.47
CA ALA A 293 10.49 -9.63 -0.50
C ALA A 293 9.74 -10.91 -0.12
N ILE A 294 9.23 -11.66 -1.10
CA ILE A 294 8.50 -12.91 -0.83
C ILE A 294 9.39 -13.99 -0.23
N THR A 295 10.66 -14.05 -0.64
CA THR A 295 11.60 -15.05 -0.12
C THR A 295 11.89 -14.79 1.36
N LEU A 296 12.07 -13.52 1.74
CA LEU A 296 12.24 -13.11 3.13
C LEU A 296 10.95 -13.32 3.93
N PHE A 297 9.79 -12.94 3.39
CA PHE A 297 8.50 -13.17 4.05
C PHE A 297 8.26 -14.67 4.34
N VAL A 298 8.53 -15.53 3.35
CA VAL A 298 8.51 -16.98 3.56
C VAL A 298 9.52 -17.35 4.65
N ALA A 299 10.75 -16.85 4.63
CA ALA A 299 11.76 -17.20 5.64
C ALA A 299 11.33 -16.84 7.07
N GLU A 300 10.73 -15.67 7.27
CA GLU A 300 10.36 -15.14 8.59
C GLU A 300 8.99 -15.61 9.09
N SER A 301 8.13 -16.13 8.21
CA SER A 301 6.78 -16.57 8.58
C SER A 301 6.75 -17.68 9.65
N ASN A 302 5.66 -17.79 10.42
CA ASN A 302 5.48 -18.94 11.29
C ASN A 302 5.14 -20.20 10.44
N PRO A 303 5.77 -21.36 10.66
CA PRO A 303 5.41 -22.59 9.95
C PRO A 303 3.93 -22.99 10.06
N ARG A 304 3.23 -22.56 11.12
CA ARG A 304 1.78 -22.76 11.30
C ARG A 304 0.94 -22.00 10.26
N ASP A 305 1.47 -20.92 9.71
CA ASP A 305 0.77 -20.05 8.75
C ASP A 305 1.08 -20.44 7.30
N LYS A 306 1.65 -21.63 7.07
CA LYS A 306 2.08 -22.14 5.76
C LYS A 306 1.06 -21.83 4.66
N ASP A 307 -0.21 -22.20 4.88
CA ASP A 307 -1.23 -22.10 3.83
C ASP A 307 -1.55 -20.63 3.51
N GLN A 308 -1.54 -19.75 4.51
CA GLN A 308 -1.70 -18.31 4.31
C GLN A 308 -0.53 -17.71 3.52
N VAL A 309 0.70 -18.10 3.89
CA VAL A 309 1.93 -17.65 3.20
C VAL A 309 1.94 -18.09 1.74
N VAL A 310 1.59 -19.35 1.47
CA VAL A 310 1.49 -19.90 0.12
C VAL A 310 0.42 -19.17 -0.69
N ARG A 311 -0.75 -18.88 -0.10
CA ARG A 311 -1.82 -18.11 -0.78
C ARG A 311 -1.37 -16.71 -1.18
N LEU A 312 -0.54 -16.06 -0.36
CA LEU A 312 0.03 -14.75 -0.70
C LEU A 312 0.96 -14.84 -1.92
N VAL A 313 1.84 -15.85 -1.96
CA VAL A 313 2.71 -16.11 -3.12
C VAL A 313 1.89 -16.41 -4.37
N LEU A 314 0.82 -17.20 -4.23
CA LEU A 314 -0.12 -17.49 -5.32
C LEU A 314 -0.78 -16.23 -5.88
N ARG A 315 -1.12 -15.26 -5.03
CA ARG A 315 -1.75 -14.00 -5.45
C ARG A 315 -0.85 -13.20 -6.39
N LEU A 316 0.45 -13.19 -6.14
CA LEU A 316 1.44 -12.53 -7.01
C LEU A 316 1.58 -13.20 -8.37
N LEU A 317 1.31 -14.50 -8.45
CA LEU A 317 1.35 -15.27 -9.70
C LEU A 317 0.05 -15.24 -10.48
N LYS A 318 -1.06 -14.86 -9.83
CA LYS A 318 -2.38 -14.82 -10.46
C LYS A 318 -2.43 -13.69 -11.50
N LYS A 319 -2.95 -13.99 -12.69
CA LYS A 319 -3.11 -13.03 -13.78
C LYS A 319 -3.97 -11.84 -13.37
#